data_AF-A0A7G2FH36-F1
#
_entry.id   AF-A0A7G2FH36-F1
#
_cell.length_a   1.000
_cell.length_b   1.000
_cell.length_c   1.000
_cell.angle_alpha   90.00
_cell.angle_beta   90.00
_cell.angle_gamma   90.00
#
_symmetry.space_group_name_H-M   'P 1'
#
loop_
_entity.id
_entity.type
_entity.pdbx_description
1 polymer ?
#
loop_
_entity_poly.entity_id
_entity_poly.type
_entity_poly.pdbx_seq_one_letter_code
_entity_poly.pdbx_strand_id
1 'polypeptide(L)'
;MEEDGSDWGGLAPEILINIISRLTIQELWTGPMFVQKSWLTVCRDPYLWSIFDLEPWFDSYPESTHLWSPEFEQKVDLMLRSVVDWSEGGLTKIRVRHCSDHALSYAADRCPNLQVLAIRSSPNVTDASMTKIAFRCRSLKELDISYCHEISHDTLVMIGRNCPNLRILKRNLMDWSSRHIGSVPTEYLDACPQDGDTEADAIGKHMINLEHLEIQFSRLSVKGLASICEGCPKLEYLDLFGCVHLSSRDITSNVSRLKWLKEVKKPDVYVPRSGDVAQTESSSVSQFSKRQLRAKTMAATTLYNSCLLQPKYGFTTRRLNQSLVNSLTNPTRVSVLWKSRRDVIAKASIEMAESNSISSVVVNSSGPIIVIDNYDSFTYNLCQYMGELGCHFEVYRNDELTVEELKRKKPRGLLISPGPGTPQDSGISLQTVLELGPLVPLFGVCMGLQCIGEAFGGKIVRSPFGVMHGKSSMVHYDEKGEEGLFSGLSNPFLVGRYHSLVIEKDSFPSDELEVTAWTEDGLVMAARHRKYKHIQGVQFHPESIITTEGKTIVRNFIKLVEKKESEKLA
;
A
#
# COMPACT_ATOMS: atom_id res chain seq x y z
N MET A 1 -3.96 1.05 -48.47
CA MET A 1 -2.84 0.66 -47.59
C MET A 1 -3.18 1.29 -46.27
N GLU A 2 -3.81 0.50 -45.40
CA GLU A 2 -4.24 0.90 -44.06
C GLU A 2 -2.99 1.18 -43.23
N GLU A 3 -2.90 2.37 -42.65
CA GLU A 3 -1.90 2.68 -41.62
C GLU A 3 -2.37 2.03 -40.32
N ASP A 4 -1.73 0.91 -40.01
CA ASP A 4 -1.79 0.18 -38.76
C ASP A 4 -1.45 1.15 -37.61
N GLY A 5 -2.48 1.57 -36.87
CA GLY A 5 -2.32 2.40 -35.69
C GLY A 5 -1.46 1.64 -34.71
N SER A 6 -0.31 2.21 -34.35
CA SER A 6 0.71 1.59 -33.51
C SER A 6 0.14 1.08 -32.18
N ASP A 7 -0.29 -0.18 -32.17
CA ASP A 7 -0.64 -0.93 -30.98
C ASP A 7 0.64 -1.19 -30.20
N TRP A 8 0.81 -0.55 -29.04
CA TRP A 8 1.91 -0.83 -28.12
C TRP A 8 1.92 -2.30 -27.67
N GLY A 9 0.82 -3.04 -27.88
CA GLY A 9 0.72 -4.50 -27.74
C GLY A 9 1.52 -5.29 -28.77
N GLY A 10 1.93 -4.68 -29.89
CA GLY A 10 2.78 -5.28 -30.92
C GLY A 10 4.29 -5.10 -30.71
N LEU A 11 4.71 -4.42 -29.63
CA LEU A 11 6.13 -4.32 -29.30
C LEU A 11 6.70 -5.69 -28.94
N ALA A 12 7.89 -5.97 -29.47
CA ALA A 12 8.61 -7.20 -29.14
C ALA A 12 8.82 -7.29 -27.61
N PRO A 13 8.61 -8.47 -26.99
CA PRO A 13 8.74 -8.65 -25.54
C PRO A 13 10.06 -8.12 -24.97
N GLU A 14 11.16 -8.24 -25.72
CA GLU A 14 12.50 -7.79 -25.31
C GLU A 14 12.57 -6.27 -25.18
N ILE A 15 11.88 -5.54 -26.05
CA ILE A 15 11.80 -4.08 -25.99
C ILE A 15 10.96 -3.66 -24.79
N LEU A 16 9.83 -4.35 -24.55
CA LEU A 16 8.99 -4.11 -23.38
C LEU A 16 9.74 -4.39 -22.08
N ILE A 17 10.48 -5.50 -21.98
CA ILE A 17 11.34 -5.81 -20.82
C ILE A 17 12.33 -4.67 -20.59
N ASN A 18 13.00 -4.18 -21.64
CA ASN A 18 13.96 -3.08 -21.51
C ASN A 18 13.31 -1.79 -20.99
N ILE A 19 12.14 -1.43 -21.52
CA ILE A 19 11.39 -0.25 -21.07
C ILE A 19 10.96 -0.42 -19.60
N ILE A 20 10.32 -1.55 -19.30
CA ILE A 20 9.76 -1.88 -17.99
C ILE A 20 10.85 -2.03 -16.93
N SER A 21 12.06 -2.49 -17.30
CA SER A 21 13.21 -2.61 -16.38
C SER A 21 13.71 -1.27 -15.83
N ARG A 22 13.26 -0.15 -16.40
CA ARG A 22 13.59 1.21 -15.93
C ARG A 22 12.60 1.74 -14.90
N LEU A 23 11.50 1.04 -14.67
CA LEU A 23 10.47 1.43 -13.73
C LEU A 23 10.82 0.96 -12.32
N THR A 24 10.40 1.76 -11.35
CA THR A 24 10.39 1.35 -9.95
C THR A 24 9.38 0.23 -9.73
N ILE A 25 9.56 -0.51 -8.64
CA ILE A 25 8.61 -1.54 -8.26
C ILE A 25 7.19 -1.00 -8.11
N GLN A 26 7.03 0.19 -7.52
CA GLN A 26 5.73 0.83 -7.36
C GLN A 26 5.06 1.10 -8.71
N GLU A 27 5.81 1.61 -9.68
CA GLU A 27 5.30 1.86 -11.03
C GLU A 27 4.89 0.55 -11.71
N LEU A 28 5.66 -0.53 -11.55
CA LEU A 28 5.31 -1.86 -12.07
C LEU A 28 3.96 -2.34 -11.54
N TRP A 29 3.79 -2.26 -10.22
CA TRP A 29 2.59 -2.73 -9.52
C TRP A 29 1.36 -1.84 -9.71
N THR A 30 1.51 -0.60 -10.19
CA THR A 30 0.39 0.35 -10.35
C THR A 30 0.13 0.75 -11.80
N GLY A 31 1.00 0.39 -12.73
CA GLY A 31 0.87 0.76 -14.14
C GLY A 31 0.92 -0.44 -15.09
N PRO A 32 2.11 -0.83 -15.60
CA PRO A 32 2.25 -1.79 -16.70
C PRO A 32 1.51 -3.12 -16.53
N MET A 33 1.42 -3.63 -15.29
CA MET A 33 0.71 -4.88 -14.99
C MET A 33 -0.79 -4.84 -15.30
N PHE A 34 -1.40 -3.64 -15.34
CA PHE A 34 -2.83 -3.46 -15.58
C PHE A 34 -3.17 -3.01 -16.99
N VAL A 35 -2.16 -2.74 -17.84
CA VAL A 35 -2.38 -2.22 -19.20
C VAL A 35 -3.04 -3.28 -20.09
N GLN A 36 -2.40 -4.44 -20.23
CA GLN A 36 -2.92 -5.57 -21.03
C GLN A 36 -2.19 -6.88 -20.69
N LYS A 37 -2.72 -8.01 -21.17
CA LYS A 37 -2.17 -9.34 -20.86
C LYS A 37 -0.71 -9.52 -21.27
N SER A 38 -0.31 -9.01 -22.43
CA SER A 38 1.09 -9.12 -22.92
C SER A 38 2.07 -8.38 -22.01
N TRP A 39 1.70 -7.18 -21.56
CA TRP A 39 2.49 -6.39 -20.62
C TRP A 39 2.55 -7.05 -19.25
N LEU A 40 1.43 -7.59 -18.75
CA LEU A 40 1.43 -8.38 -17.53
C LEU A 40 2.37 -9.59 -17.61
N THR A 41 2.39 -10.30 -18.75
CA THR A 41 3.32 -11.41 -18.97
C THR A 41 4.78 -10.94 -18.93
N VAL A 42 5.09 -9.82 -19.56
CA VAL A 42 6.43 -9.22 -19.55
C VAL A 42 6.83 -8.76 -18.14
N CYS A 43 5.91 -8.17 -17.38
CA CYS A 43 6.15 -7.76 -15.99
C CYS A 43 6.47 -8.93 -15.07
N ARG A 44 6.21 -10.18 -15.47
CA ARG A 44 6.56 -11.40 -14.72
C ARG A 44 7.88 -12.01 -15.14
N ASP A 45 8.60 -11.38 -16.06
CA ASP A 45 9.90 -11.86 -16.52
C ASP A 45 10.90 -11.94 -15.35
N PRO A 46 11.58 -13.09 -15.13
CA PRO A 46 12.50 -13.27 -14.01
C PRO A 46 13.62 -12.24 -13.94
N TYR A 47 14.04 -11.66 -15.07
CA TYR A 47 15.09 -10.64 -15.13
C TYR A 47 14.73 -9.40 -14.32
N LEU A 48 13.45 -9.06 -14.23
CA LEU A 48 12.96 -7.90 -13.48
C LEU A 48 12.97 -8.10 -11.95
N TRP A 49 13.02 -9.36 -11.50
CA TRP A 49 12.75 -9.75 -10.11
C TRP A 49 13.98 -10.32 -9.39
N SER A 50 15.18 -9.88 -9.80
CA SER A 50 16.42 -10.19 -9.06
C SER A 50 16.54 -9.42 -7.74
N ILE A 51 15.78 -8.32 -7.60
CA ILE A 51 15.74 -7.43 -6.44
C ILE A 51 14.27 -7.12 -6.10
N PHE A 52 13.91 -7.29 -4.82
CA PHE A 52 12.65 -6.84 -4.25
C PHE A 52 12.96 -5.81 -3.16
N ASP A 53 12.72 -4.54 -3.43
CA ASP A 53 13.06 -3.45 -2.51
C ASP A 53 11.88 -2.48 -2.36
N LEU A 54 11.20 -2.55 -1.22
CA LEU A 54 10.07 -1.68 -0.86
C LEU A 54 10.47 -0.52 0.06
N GLU A 55 11.73 -0.40 0.47
CA GLU A 55 12.16 0.69 1.36
C GLU A 55 11.84 2.09 0.78
N PRO A 56 12.07 2.38 -0.51
CA PRO A 56 11.70 3.69 -1.08
C PRO A 56 10.20 4.01 -0.95
N TRP A 57 9.35 2.99 -0.97
CA TRP A 57 7.91 3.16 -0.78
C TRP A 57 7.59 3.49 0.68
N PHE A 58 8.19 2.78 1.64
CA PHE A 58 8.04 3.08 3.06
C PHE A 58 8.57 4.47 3.42
N ASP A 59 9.66 4.92 2.82
CA ASP A 59 10.23 6.25 3.08
C ASP A 59 9.37 7.38 2.50
N SER A 60 8.56 7.09 1.49
CA SER A 60 7.61 8.05 0.89
C SER A 60 6.29 8.19 1.66
N TYR A 61 6.00 7.28 2.60
CA TYR A 61 4.75 7.23 3.35
C TYR A 61 4.98 7.53 4.84
N PRO A 62 4.17 8.40 5.47
CA PRO A 62 4.26 8.60 6.92
C PRO A 62 3.88 7.31 7.66
N GLU A 63 4.63 6.97 8.72
CA GLU A 63 4.30 5.83 9.60
C GLU A 63 2.86 5.97 10.10
N SER A 64 2.03 4.98 9.79
CA SER A 64 0.63 4.92 10.20
C SER A 64 0.34 3.60 10.90
N THR A 65 -0.64 3.60 11.80
CA THR A 65 -1.10 2.39 12.49
C THR A 65 -1.60 1.32 11.53
N HIS A 66 -2.08 1.71 10.34
CA HIS A 66 -2.50 0.77 9.30
C HIS A 66 -1.36 -0.14 8.82
N LEU A 67 -0.10 0.31 8.84
CA LEU A 67 1.04 -0.53 8.45
C LEU A 67 1.21 -1.76 9.37
N TRP A 68 0.64 -1.70 10.57
CA TRP A 68 0.69 -2.78 11.56
C TRP A 68 -0.55 -3.69 11.52
N SER A 69 -1.43 -3.51 10.54
CA SER A 69 -2.64 -4.33 10.41
C SER A 69 -2.33 -5.69 9.76
N PRO A 70 -3.03 -6.77 10.15
CA PRO A 70 -2.89 -8.08 9.50
C PRO A 70 -3.16 -8.03 7.99
N GLU A 71 -4.07 -7.17 7.54
CA GLU A 71 -4.40 -7.00 6.13
C GLU A 71 -3.23 -6.37 5.35
N PHE A 72 -2.50 -5.45 5.98
CA PHE A 72 -1.31 -4.87 5.37
C PHE A 72 -0.18 -5.90 5.27
N GLU A 73 0.09 -6.64 6.35
CA GLU A 73 1.06 -7.74 6.33
C GLU A 73 0.73 -8.76 5.24
N GLN A 74 -0.55 -9.14 5.12
CA GLN A 74 -1.00 -10.07 4.08
C GLN A 74 -0.72 -9.55 2.67
N LYS A 75 -0.87 -8.23 2.42
CA LYS A 75 -0.53 -7.63 1.13
C LYS A 75 0.97 -7.74 0.84
N VAL A 76 1.82 -7.40 1.81
CA VAL A 76 3.28 -7.53 1.69
C VAL A 76 3.66 -8.99 1.41
N ASP A 77 3.07 -9.93 2.14
CA ASP A 77 3.29 -11.36 1.97
C ASP A 77 2.90 -11.85 0.57
N LEU A 78 1.76 -11.41 0.04
CA LEU A 78 1.31 -11.74 -1.31
C LEU A 78 2.23 -11.16 -2.38
N MET A 79 2.71 -9.92 -2.19
CA MET A 79 3.69 -9.32 -3.08
C MET A 79 5.00 -10.11 -3.05
N LEU A 80 5.54 -10.41 -1.86
CA LEU A 80 6.77 -11.18 -1.71
C LEU A 80 6.66 -12.55 -2.37
N ARG A 81 5.56 -13.27 -2.15
CA ARG A 81 5.30 -14.58 -2.80
C ARG A 81 5.30 -14.50 -4.31
N SER A 82 4.61 -13.49 -4.86
CA SER A 82 4.52 -13.27 -6.30
C SER A 82 5.91 -13.03 -6.89
N VAL A 83 6.72 -12.17 -6.26
CA VAL A 83 8.09 -11.87 -6.71
C VAL A 83 9.00 -13.09 -6.58
N VAL A 84 8.88 -13.88 -5.51
CA VAL A 84 9.61 -15.13 -5.36
C VAL A 84 9.29 -16.09 -6.52
N ASP A 85 8.01 -16.25 -6.86
CA ASP A 85 7.58 -17.12 -7.96
C ASP A 85 8.07 -16.61 -9.32
N TRP A 86 7.96 -15.31 -9.59
CA TRP A 86 8.40 -14.70 -10.85
C TRP A 86 9.92 -14.70 -11.01
N SER A 87 10.67 -14.64 -9.90
CA SER A 87 12.14 -14.63 -9.96
C SER A 87 12.74 -15.97 -10.42
N GLU A 88 11.97 -17.06 -10.40
CA GLU A 88 12.45 -18.42 -10.68
C GLU A 88 13.74 -18.81 -9.90
N GLY A 89 13.87 -18.29 -8.68
CA GLY A 89 15.04 -18.51 -7.81
C GLY A 89 16.22 -17.56 -8.06
N GLY A 90 16.07 -16.60 -8.97
CA GLY A 90 17.02 -15.53 -9.27
C GLY A 90 17.00 -14.36 -8.29
N LEU A 91 16.10 -14.35 -7.30
CA LEU A 91 16.00 -13.28 -6.30
C LEU A 91 17.23 -13.27 -5.37
N THR A 92 17.95 -12.15 -5.36
CA THR A 92 19.19 -11.96 -4.58
C THR A 92 19.07 -10.95 -3.44
N LYS A 93 18.05 -10.08 -3.48
CA LYS A 93 17.83 -9.04 -2.46
C LYS A 93 16.36 -8.92 -2.13
N ILE A 94 16.05 -8.96 -0.84
CA ILE A 94 14.73 -8.68 -0.28
C ILE A 94 14.90 -7.55 0.74
N ARG A 95 14.16 -6.45 0.56
CA ARG A 95 14.03 -5.38 1.54
C ARG A 95 12.56 -5.00 1.68
N VAL A 96 11.97 -5.37 2.80
CA VAL A 96 10.56 -5.18 3.12
C VAL A 96 10.38 -4.85 4.59
N ARG A 97 9.17 -4.42 4.95
CA ARG A 97 8.71 -4.29 6.33
C ARG A 97 7.37 -4.98 6.49
N HIS A 98 7.00 -5.34 7.73
CA HIS A 98 5.70 -5.94 8.04
C HIS A 98 5.42 -7.21 7.23
N CYS A 99 6.36 -8.15 7.20
CA CYS A 99 6.18 -9.47 6.58
C CYS A 99 6.06 -10.57 7.64
N SER A 100 5.54 -11.74 7.26
CA SER A 100 5.35 -12.86 8.19
C SER A 100 6.36 -14.00 7.99
N ASP A 101 6.45 -14.87 9.01
CA ASP A 101 7.13 -16.16 8.95
C ASP A 101 6.74 -17.04 7.75
N HIS A 102 5.47 -16.95 7.32
CA HIS A 102 4.95 -17.77 6.22
C HIS A 102 5.51 -17.32 4.87
N ALA A 103 5.64 -16.00 4.66
CA ALA A 103 6.24 -15.48 3.44
C ALA A 103 7.77 -15.64 3.44
N LEU A 104 8.44 -15.42 4.57
CA LEU A 104 9.89 -15.64 4.67
C LEU A 104 10.28 -17.12 4.53
N SER A 105 9.51 -18.04 5.14
CA SER A 105 9.72 -19.48 4.91
C SER A 105 9.59 -19.84 3.43
N TYR A 106 8.60 -19.26 2.75
CA TYR A 106 8.37 -19.49 1.32
C TYR A 106 9.54 -18.99 0.46
N ALA A 107 10.06 -17.79 0.76
CA ALA A 107 11.23 -17.24 0.10
C ALA A 107 12.49 -18.09 0.37
N ALA A 108 12.71 -18.53 1.62
CA ALA A 108 13.84 -19.36 1.99
C ALA A 108 13.92 -20.67 1.17
N ASP A 109 12.78 -21.30 0.92
CA ASP A 109 12.71 -22.58 0.20
C ASP A 109 12.97 -22.44 -1.31
N ARG A 110 12.86 -21.23 -1.89
CA ARG A 110 12.96 -20.99 -3.35
C ARG A 110 14.08 -20.06 -3.78
N CYS A 111 14.66 -19.30 -2.87
CA CYS A 111 15.70 -18.29 -3.16
C CYS A 111 17.04 -18.64 -2.48
N PRO A 112 17.74 -19.72 -2.91
CA PRO A 112 18.99 -20.16 -2.27
C PRO A 112 20.14 -19.15 -2.45
N ASN A 113 20.04 -18.29 -3.47
CA ASN A 113 21.05 -17.29 -3.81
C ASN A 113 20.82 -15.93 -3.15
N LEU A 114 19.92 -15.84 -2.16
CA LEU A 114 19.66 -14.60 -1.42
C LEU A 114 20.94 -14.09 -0.75
N GLN A 115 21.29 -12.83 -1.04
CA GLN A 115 22.48 -12.15 -0.55
C GLN A 115 22.15 -11.03 0.44
N VAL A 116 20.98 -10.40 0.30
CA VAL A 116 20.54 -9.30 1.16
C VAL A 116 19.13 -9.59 1.66
N LEU A 117 18.94 -9.56 2.97
CA LEU A 117 17.64 -9.66 3.61
C LEU A 117 17.48 -8.50 4.62
N ALA A 118 16.55 -7.60 4.35
CA ALA A 118 16.10 -6.57 5.29
C ALA A 118 14.61 -6.73 5.53
N ILE A 119 14.22 -6.96 6.79
CA ILE A 119 12.83 -7.26 7.19
C ILE A 119 12.40 -6.39 8.37
N ARG A 120 12.76 -5.11 8.33
CA ARG A 120 12.56 -4.17 9.44
C ARG A 120 11.10 -4.14 9.88
N SER A 121 10.85 -3.91 11.17
CA SER A 121 9.48 -3.72 11.69
C SER A 121 8.52 -4.88 11.34
N SER A 122 9.01 -6.12 11.38
CA SER A 122 8.21 -7.32 11.08
C SER A 122 7.91 -8.09 12.38
N PRO A 123 6.78 -7.81 13.05
CA PRO A 123 6.47 -8.36 14.38
C PRO A 123 6.26 -9.88 14.37
N ASN A 124 5.72 -10.43 13.28
CA ASN A 124 5.37 -11.84 13.18
C ASN A 124 6.48 -12.70 12.54
N VAL A 125 7.71 -12.19 12.55
CA VAL A 125 8.89 -12.97 12.15
C VAL A 125 9.59 -13.49 13.40
N THR A 126 9.73 -14.80 13.46
CA THR A 126 10.31 -15.52 14.60
C THR A 126 11.58 -16.26 14.21
N ASP A 127 12.23 -16.86 15.21
CA ASP A 127 13.38 -17.74 15.00
C ASP A 127 13.10 -18.92 14.05
N ALA A 128 11.83 -19.33 13.89
CA ALA A 128 11.46 -20.47 13.05
C ALA A 128 11.74 -20.21 11.56
N SER A 129 11.31 -19.06 11.02
CA SER A 129 11.59 -18.73 9.61
C SER A 129 13.04 -18.33 9.40
N MET A 130 13.64 -17.62 10.36
CA MET A 130 15.04 -17.21 10.30
C MET A 130 16.01 -18.40 10.34
N THR A 131 15.65 -19.47 11.06
CA THR A 131 16.40 -20.73 11.01
C THR A 131 16.39 -21.33 9.60
N LYS A 132 15.25 -21.28 8.88
CA LYS A 132 15.20 -21.74 7.48
C LYS A 132 16.06 -20.88 6.57
N ILE A 133 16.00 -19.55 6.73
CA ILE A 133 16.87 -18.62 6.00
C ILE A 133 18.34 -18.98 6.23
N ALA A 134 18.77 -19.20 7.47
CA ALA A 134 20.14 -19.57 7.79
C ALA A 134 20.60 -20.84 7.06
N PHE A 135 19.76 -21.89 7.02
CA PHE A 135 20.13 -23.16 6.39
C PHE A 135 20.06 -23.14 4.87
N ARG A 136 19.12 -22.40 4.28
CA ARG A 136 18.82 -22.41 2.83
C ARG A 136 19.52 -21.28 2.06
N CYS A 137 19.68 -20.11 2.67
CA CYS A 137 20.23 -18.91 2.03
C CYS A 137 21.68 -18.64 2.50
N ARG A 138 22.58 -19.56 2.20
CA ARG A 138 23.99 -19.51 2.69
C ARG A 138 24.84 -18.41 2.05
N SER A 139 24.33 -17.79 0.98
CA SER A 139 24.96 -16.69 0.25
C SER A 139 24.72 -15.31 0.89
N LEU A 140 24.07 -15.26 2.05
CA LEU A 140 23.73 -14.02 2.75
C LEU A 140 24.99 -13.22 3.11
N LYS A 141 24.97 -11.92 2.76
CA LYS A 141 26.03 -10.92 2.97
C LYS A 141 25.55 -9.77 3.84
N GLU A 142 24.27 -9.42 3.76
CA GLU A 142 23.64 -8.33 4.53
C GLU A 142 22.36 -8.85 5.17
N LEU A 143 22.24 -8.61 6.47
CA LEU A 143 21.05 -8.93 7.25
C LEU A 143 20.62 -7.71 8.07
N ASP A 144 19.39 -7.26 7.88
CA ASP A 144 18.75 -6.25 8.71
C ASP A 144 17.46 -6.82 9.32
N ILE A 145 17.53 -7.04 10.64
CA ILE A 145 16.44 -7.54 11.49
C ILE A 145 16.12 -6.51 12.58
N SER A 146 16.30 -5.23 12.26
CA SER A 146 15.97 -4.13 13.15
C SER A 146 14.48 -4.11 13.43
N TYR A 147 14.11 -3.82 14.66
CA TYR A 147 12.71 -3.80 15.09
C TYR A 147 12.05 -5.16 14.77
N CYS A 148 12.62 -6.24 15.27
CA CYS A 148 12.02 -7.59 15.19
C CYS A 148 12.21 -8.23 16.56
N HIS A 149 11.19 -8.14 17.42
CA HIS A 149 11.32 -8.51 18.85
C HIS A 149 11.20 -10.01 19.10
N GLU A 150 10.51 -10.75 18.23
CA GLU A 150 10.37 -12.22 18.30
C GLU A 150 11.60 -12.98 17.76
N ILE A 151 12.58 -12.27 17.19
CA ILE A 151 13.87 -12.84 16.78
C ILE A 151 14.82 -12.78 17.99
N SER A 152 15.37 -13.92 18.39
CA SER A 152 16.26 -14.03 19.54
C SER A 152 17.74 -14.19 19.14
N HIS A 153 18.61 -14.24 20.15
CA HIS A 153 20.03 -14.54 19.98
C HIS A 153 20.29 -15.92 19.34
N ASP A 154 19.38 -16.90 19.48
CA ASP A 154 19.52 -18.22 18.85
C ASP A 154 19.57 -18.08 17.31
N THR A 155 18.77 -17.17 16.75
CA THR A 155 18.85 -16.84 15.32
C THR A 155 20.21 -16.28 14.94
N LEU A 156 20.81 -15.39 15.75
CA LEU A 156 22.15 -14.84 15.48
C LEU A 156 23.21 -15.96 15.48
N VAL A 157 23.10 -16.93 16.40
CA VAL A 157 23.96 -18.12 16.43
C VAL A 157 23.76 -18.95 15.15
N MET A 158 22.52 -19.19 14.73
CA MET A 158 22.23 -19.98 13.52
C MET A 158 22.72 -19.29 12.25
N ILE A 159 22.47 -17.99 12.09
CA ILE A 159 22.95 -17.21 10.96
C ILE A 159 24.48 -17.19 10.94
N GLY A 160 25.14 -16.88 12.05
CA GLY A 160 26.60 -16.84 12.12
C GLY A 160 27.26 -18.18 11.77
N ARG A 161 26.63 -19.30 12.11
CA ARG A 161 27.15 -20.65 11.78
C ARG A 161 26.93 -21.05 10.32
N ASN A 162 25.85 -20.62 9.69
CA ASN A 162 25.43 -21.12 8.37
C ASN A 162 25.62 -20.12 7.22
N CYS A 163 25.82 -18.83 7.52
CA CYS A 163 26.02 -17.75 6.56
C CYS A 163 27.45 -17.15 6.70
N PRO A 164 28.51 -17.86 6.27
CA PRO A 164 29.91 -17.45 6.53
C PRO A 164 30.34 -16.17 5.82
N ASN A 165 29.55 -15.73 4.83
CA ASN A 165 29.81 -14.54 4.02
C ASN A 165 29.09 -13.28 4.54
N LEU A 166 28.44 -13.36 5.70
CA LEU A 166 27.77 -12.22 6.31
C LEU A 166 28.80 -11.15 6.69
N ARG A 167 28.58 -9.92 6.18
CA ARG A 167 29.46 -8.76 6.37
C ARG A 167 28.74 -7.60 7.05
N ILE A 168 27.44 -7.46 6.81
CA ILE A 168 26.62 -6.38 7.34
C ILE A 168 25.53 -6.99 8.22
N LEU A 169 25.47 -6.58 9.48
CA LEU A 169 24.38 -6.91 10.39
C LEU A 169 23.79 -5.62 10.98
N LYS A 170 22.47 -5.50 10.92
CA LYS A 170 21.71 -4.45 11.60
C LYS A 170 20.70 -5.06 12.54
N ARG A 171 20.91 -4.82 13.83
CA ARG A 171 20.12 -5.34 14.95
C ARG A 171 19.74 -4.19 15.88
N ASN A 172 18.95 -3.27 15.35
CA ASN A 172 18.52 -2.08 16.10
C ASN A 172 17.22 -2.35 16.86
N LEU A 173 17.16 -1.89 18.11
CA LEU A 173 15.92 -1.85 18.89
C LEU A 173 15.24 -0.49 18.71
N MET A 174 13.92 -0.43 18.93
CA MET A 174 13.18 0.83 18.86
C MET A 174 13.60 1.77 20.01
N ASP A 175 13.67 3.07 19.71
CA ASP A 175 13.85 4.10 20.73
C ASP A 175 12.63 4.13 21.67
N TRP A 176 12.86 4.04 22.98
CA TRP A 176 11.81 4.15 24.00
C TRP A 176 11.28 5.59 24.17
N SER A 177 11.72 6.53 23.34
CA SER A 177 11.20 7.91 23.35
C SER A 177 9.81 8.01 22.70
N SER A 178 9.05 9.04 23.10
CA SER A 178 7.63 9.24 22.78
C SER A 178 7.28 9.47 21.30
N ARG A 179 8.22 9.27 20.37
CA ARG A 179 8.04 9.55 18.93
C ARG A 179 7.20 8.50 18.20
N HIS A 180 7.13 7.27 18.72
CA HIS A 180 6.38 6.17 18.14
C HIS A 180 4.99 5.96 18.77
N ILE A 181 4.65 6.77 19.79
CA ILE A 181 3.37 6.69 20.49
C ILE A 181 2.25 7.13 19.54
N GLY A 182 1.34 6.21 19.22
CA GLY A 182 0.20 6.47 18.34
C GLY A 182 0.40 6.03 16.89
N SER A 183 1.62 5.68 16.46
CA SER A 183 1.90 5.09 15.13
C SER A 183 2.23 3.60 15.22
N VAL A 184 2.82 3.16 16.33
CA VAL A 184 3.23 1.77 16.58
C VAL A 184 2.39 1.19 17.73
N PRO A 185 1.91 -0.07 17.63
CA PRO A 185 1.18 -0.72 18.71
C PRO A 185 1.98 -0.76 20.03
N THR A 186 1.33 -0.45 21.15
CA THR A 186 1.99 -0.40 22.48
C THR A 186 2.60 -1.75 22.87
N GLU A 187 1.94 -2.86 22.53
CA GLU A 187 2.42 -4.22 22.79
C GLU A 187 3.79 -4.47 22.15
N TYR A 188 4.02 -3.86 20.97
CA TYR A 188 5.28 -3.95 20.24
C TYR A 188 6.37 -3.05 20.84
N LEU A 189 5.99 -1.91 21.41
CA LEU A 189 6.91 -1.03 22.15
C LEU A 189 7.34 -1.66 23.49
N ASP A 190 6.45 -2.44 24.12
CA ASP A 190 6.69 -3.12 25.38
C ASP A 190 7.45 -4.47 25.21
N ALA A 191 7.39 -5.07 24.02
CA ALA A 191 8.11 -6.29 23.66
C ALA A 191 9.60 -6.00 23.37
N CYS A 192 10.40 -5.86 24.43
CA CYS A 192 11.84 -5.63 24.31
C CYS A 192 12.65 -6.90 24.69
N PRO A 193 13.48 -7.45 23.79
CA PRO A 193 14.43 -8.51 24.13
C PRO A 193 15.36 -8.09 25.28
N GLN A 194 15.58 -9.01 26.22
CA GLN A 194 15.96 -8.70 27.59
C GLN A 194 17.48 -8.65 27.86
N ASP A 195 18.34 -9.13 26.94
CA ASP A 195 19.78 -9.25 27.19
C ASP A 195 20.66 -8.99 25.95
N GLY A 196 21.22 -7.77 25.86
CA GLY A 196 22.11 -7.37 24.77
C GLY A 196 23.51 -8.01 24.83
N ASP A 197 23.96 -8.50 25.98
CA ASP A 197 25.27 -9.16 26.09
C ASP A 197 25.25 -10.56 25.48
N THR A 198 24.13 -11.28 25.62
CA THR A 198 23.95 -12.60 25.02
C THR A 198 23.91 -12.51 23.48
N GLU A 199 23.24 -11.50 22.92
CA GLU A 199 23.28 -11.23 21.47
C GLU A 199 24.70 -10.88 21.01
N ALA A 200 25.40 -10.03 21.77
CA ALA A 200 26.77 -9.63 21.48
C ALA A 200 27.77 -10.80 21.53
N ASP A 201 27.59 -11.73 22.47
CA ASP A 201 28.37 -12.96 22.56
C ASP A 201 28.14 -13.88 21.34
N ALA A 202 26.89 -14.02 20.89
CA ALA A 202 26.56 -14.77 19.68
C ALA A 202 27.23 -14.16 18.43
N ILE A 203 27.17 -12.83 18.29
CA ILE A 203 27.82 -12.09 17.20
C ILE A 203 29.34 -12.31 17.25
N GLY A 204 29.97 -12.03 18.39
CA GLY A 204 31.42 -12.15 18.57
C GLY A 204 31.93 -13.57 18.29
N LYS A 205 31.21 -14.61 18.71
CA LYS A 205 31.64 -16.00 18.54
C LYS A 205 31.50 -16.52 17.10
N HIS A 206 30.51 -16.06 16.36
CA HIS A 206 30.11 -16.71 15.11
C HIS A 206 30.25 -15.83 13.86
N MET A 207 30.33 -14.50 13.99
CA MET A 207 30.34 -13.57 12.84
C MET A 207 31.72 -12.94 12.60
N ILE A 208 32.76 -13.76 12.51
CA ILE A 208 34.16 -13.32 12.43
C ILE A 208 34.51 -12.44 11.21
N ASN A 209 33.68 -12.46 10.17
CA ASN A 209 33.88 -11.71 8.93
C ASN A 209 33.06 -10.41 8.87
N LEU A 210 32.42 -10.01 9.97
CA LEU A 210 31.59 -8.83 10.01
C LEU A 210 32.42 -7.55 9.81
N GLU A 211 31.97 -6.71 8.88
CA GLU A 211 32.58 -5.44 8.48
C GLU A 211 31.74 -4.25 8.98
N HIS A 212 30.41 -4.41 9.06
CA HIS A 212 29.47 -3.38 9.50
C HIS A 212 28.49 -3.94 10.53
N LEU A 213 28.42 -3.29 11.70
CA LEU A 213 27.47 -3.63 12.75
C LEU A 213 26.69 -2.40 13.21
N GLU A 214 25.37 -2.46 13.13
CA GLU A 214 24.47 -1.56 13.86
C GLU A 214 23.78 -2.34 14.97
N ILE A 215 23.93 -1.88 16.22
CA ILE A 215 23.27 -2.46 17.39
C ILE A 215 22.72 -1.35 18.28
N GLN A 216 21.84 -0.54 17.71
CA GLN A 216 21.31 0.64 18.38
C GLN A 216 20.29 0.29 19.46
N PHE A 217 20.21 1.14 20.49
CA PHE A 217 19.27 1.02 21.62
C PHE A 217 19.32 -0.33 22.37
N SER A 218 20.41 -1.09 22.20
CA SER A 218 20.60 -2.36 22.89
C SER A 218 20.98 -2.14 24.36
N ARG A 219 20.60 -3.09 25.23
CA ARG A 219 21.07 -3.19 26.62
C ARG A 219 22.49 -3.77 26.70
N LEU A 220 23.37 -3.31 25.82
CA LEU A 220 24.74 -3.78 25.68
C LEU A 220 25.61 -3.25 26.82
N SER A 221 26.26 -4.14 27.56
CA SER A 221 27.24 -3.78 28.59
C SER A 221 28.65 -3.74 28.02
N VAL A 222 29.61 -3.28 28.83
CA VAL A 222 31.04 -3.29 28.49
C VAL A 222 31.53 -4.72 28.19
N LYS A 223 30.93 -5.75 28.80
CA LYS A 223 31.28 -7.15 28.55
C LYS A 223 30.85 -7.58 27.15
N GLY A 224 29.60 -7.31 26.76
CA GLY A 224 29.12 -7.61 25.41
C GLY A 224 29.91 -6.86 24.34
N LEU A 225 30.20 -5.57 24.58
CA LEU A 225 31.04 -4.80 23.65
C LEU A 225 32.44 -5.41 23.49
N ALA A 226 33.05 -5.89 24.57
CA ALA A 226 34.33 -6.59 24.52
C ALA A 226 34.23 -7.87 23.67
N SER A 227 33.17 -8.68 23.84
CA SER A 227 32.93 -9.89 23.03
C SER A 227 32.85 -9.57 21.54
N ILE A 228 32.16 -8.50 21.15
CA ILE A 228 32.09 -8.05 19.74
C ILE A 228 33.47 -7.64 19.24
N CYS A 229 34.18 -6.79 19.99
CA CYS A 229 35.48 -6.26 19.57
C CYS A 229 36.57 -7.35 19.48
N GLU A 230 36.51 -8.37 20.33
CA GLU A 230 37.42 -9.52 20.30
C GLU A 230 37.06 -10.49 19.16
N GLY A 231 35.77 -10.70 18.92
CA GLY A 231 35.26 -11.69 17.97
C GLY A 231 35.17 -11.23 16.51
N CYS A 232 35.03 -9.92 16.27
CA CYS A 232 34.82 -9.33 14.94
C CYS A 232 36.01 -8.45 14.52
N PRO A 233 37.19 -9.01 14.22
CA PRO A 233 38.41 -8.22 13.99
C PRO A 233 38.38 -7.39 12.71
N LYS A 234 37.48 -7.68 11.77
CA LYS A 234 37.34 -7.00 10.46
C LYS A 234 36.38 -5.82 10.49
N LEU A 235 35.84 -5.47 11.65
CA LEU A 235 34.83 -4.43 11.76
C LEU A 235 35.39 -3.07 11.33
N GLU A 236 34.72 -2.45 10.37
CA GLU A 236 35.04 -1.13 9.82
C GLU A 236 34.07 -0.04 10.30
N TYR A 237 32.82 -0.40 10.55
CA TYR A 237 31.77 0.49 11.03
C TYR A 237 31.03 -0.13 12.23
N LEU A 238 30.91 0.64 13.31
CA LEU A 238 30.19 0.24 14.52
C LEU A 238 29.25 1.35 14.99
N ASP A 239 27.95 1.06 15.04
CA ASP A 239 26.93 1.99 15.54
C ASP A 239 26.36 1.52 16.88
N LEU A 240 26.61 2.32 17.92
CA LEU A 240 26.17 2.10 19.30
C LEU A 240 25.21 3.20 19.77
N PHE A 241 24.57 3.91 18.84
CA PHE A 241 23.60 4.95 19.19
C PHE A 241 22.51 4.39 20.12
N GLY A 242 22.16 5.12 21.19
CA GLY A 242 21.14 4.69 22.15
C GLY A 242 21.57 3.60 23.16
N CYS A 243 22.79 3.05 23.09
CA CYS A 243 23.29 2.07 24.08
C CYS A 243 23.68 2.75 25.40
N VAL A 244 22.69 3.05 26.24
CA VAL A 244 22.83 3.88 27.45
C VAL A 244 23.76 3.33 28.54
N HIS A 245 24.11 2.04 28.49
CA HIS A 245 24.96 1.38 29.48
C HIS A 245 26.47 1.46 29.15
N LEU A 246 26.84 2.09 28.04
CA LEU A 246 28.23 2.22 27.60
C LEU A 246 28.74 3.65 27.82
N SER A 247 29.86 3.80 28.55
CA SER A 247 30.54 5.08 28.67
C SER A 247 31.46 5.34 27.47
N SER A 248 31.72 6.61 27.16
CA SER A 248 32.71 6.98 26.13
C SER A 248 34.10 6.41 26.38
N ARG A 249 34.48 6.22 27.66
CA ARG A 249 35.77 5.64 28.04
C ARG A 249 35.83 4.15 27.74
N ASP A 250 34.76 3.43 28.06
CA ASP A 250 34.65 1.99 27.83
C ASP A 250 34.62 1.66 26.33
N ILE A 251 33.97 2.51 25.53
CA ILE A 251 33.98 2.37 24.07
C ILE A 251 35.40 2.54 23.54
N THR A 252 36.07 3.64 23.92
CA THR A 252 37.42 3.95 23.43
C THR A 252 38.42 2.85 23.76
N SER A 253 38.35 2.27 24.96
CA SER A 253 39.25 1.18 25.36
C SER A 253 39.01 -0.11 24.57
N ASN A 254 37.76 -0.48 24.31
CA ASN A 254 37.43 -1.70 23.57
C ASN A 254 37.70 -1.58 22.07
N VAL A 255 37.29 -0.47 21.45
CA VAL A 255 37.46 -0.26 20.00
C VAL A 255 38.91 -0.08 19.58
N SER A 256 39.81 0.30 20.50
CA SER A 256 41.24 0.39 20.24
C SER A 256 41.88 -0.92 19.74
N ARG A 257 41.19 -2.05 19.94
CA ARG A 257 41.59 -3.38 19.48
C ARG A 257 41.24 -3.64 18.00
N LEU A 258 40.30 -2.89 17.44
CA LEU A 258 39.82 -3.03 16.08
C LEU A 258 40.67 -2.20 15.12
N LYS A 259 41.60 -2.86 14.42
CA LYS A 259 42.58 -2.19 13.54
C LYS A 259 41.98 -1.58 12.29
N TRP A 260 40.84 -2.09 11.84
CA TRP A 260 40.20 -1.70 10.58
C TRP A 260 39.02 -0.75 10.78
N LEU A 261 38.72 -0.39 12.04
CA LEU A 261 37.60 0.48 12.38
C LEU A 261 37.83 1.89 11.84
N LYS A 262 36.94 2.32 10.94
CA LYS A 262 36.95 3.64 10.31
C LYS A 262 36.03 4.61 11.05
N GLU A 263 34.88 4.11 11.49
CA GLU A 263 33.85 4.92 12.14
C GLU A 263 33.23 4.18 13.33
N VAL A 264 33.03 4.93 14.42
CA VAL A 264 32.22 4.48 15.56
C VAL A 264 31.24 5.58 15.96
N LYS A 265 29.95 5.27 15.89
CA LYS A 265 28.91 6.13 16.46
C LYS A 265 28.72 5.78 17.93
N LYS A 266 28.96 6.78 18.78
CA LYS A 266 28.84 6.65 20.24
C LYS A 266 27.37 6.77 20.66
N PRO A 267 27.00 6.25 21.85
CA PRO A 267 25.68 6.49 22.43
C PRO A 267 25.54 7.99 22.66
N ASP A 268 24.82 8.69 21.78
CA ASP A 268 24.52 10.09 22.01
C ASP A 268 23.45 10.14 23.10
N VAL A 269 23.77 10.81 24.22
CA VAL A 269 22.87 10.88 25.37
C VAL A 269 21.75 11.85 25.04
N TYR A 270 20.71 11.39 24.33
CA TYR A 270 19.47 12.16 24.24
C TYR A 270 18.75 12.06 25.59
N VAL A 271 19.11 12.95 26.52
CA VAL A 271 18.20 13.35 27.59
C VAL A 271 17.30 14.43 27.00
N PRO A 272 15.99 14.19 26.76
CA PRO A 272 15.09 15.27 26.41
C PRO A 272 15.11 16.26 27.59
N ARG A 273 15.67 17.45 27.35
CA ARG A 273 15.55 18.55 28.32
C ARG A 273 14.08 18.93 28.36
N SER A 274 13.51 18.90 29.55
CA SER A 274 12.20 19.48 29.85
C SER A 274 12.23 20.98 29.53
N GLY A 275 11.97 21.34 28.28
CA GLY A 275 12.11 22.72 27.80
C GLY A 275 11.67 22.95 26.36
N ASP A 276 11.84 21.99 25.44
CA ASP A 276 11.59 22.21 24.01
C ASP A 276 10.18 21.78 23.54
N VAL A 277 9.16 22.01 24.37
CA VAL A 277 7.76 22.05 23.91
C VAL A 277 7.31 23.50 23.95
N ALA A 278 7.73 24.26 22.94
CA ALA A 278 7.16 25.57 22.65
C ALA A 278 5.86 25.38 21.85
N GLN A 279 4.75 25.49 22.59
CA GLN A 279 3.50 26.15 22.21
C GLN A 279 2.90 25.88 20.83
N THR A 280 1.88 25.01 20.82
CA THR A 280 0.51 25.38 20.43
C THR A 280 -0.49 24.49 21.20
N GLU A 281 -1.18 25.12 22.16
CA GLU A 281 -2.57 24.94 22.65
C GLU A 281 -3.32 23.63 22.33
N SER A 282 -4.13 23.00 23.20
CA SER A 282 -4.63 23.31 24.54
C SER A 282 -5.39 22.08 25.10
N SER A 283 -5.60 22.09 26.43
CA SER A 283 -6.61 21.34 27.22
C SER A 283 -6.27 19.95 27.78
N SER A 284 -6.08 19.96 29.10
CA SER A 284 -6.40 18.94 30.11
C SER A 284 -5.83 17.52 29.97
N VAL A 285 -4.66 17.24 30.58
CA VAL A 285 -4.46 16.19 31.61
C VAL A 285 -3.20 16.55 32.41
N SER A 286 -3.36 17.27 33.52
CA SER A 286 -2.28 17.46 34.50
C SER A 286 -2.36 16.38 35.59
N GLN A 287 -1.19 15.98 36.11
CA GLN A 287 -0.95 15.28 37.38
C GLN A 287 -1.00 13.75 37.49
N PHE A 288 -1.32 12.95 36.47
CA PHE A 288 -1.32 11.48 36.63
C PHE A 288 0.02 10.73 36.38
N SER A 289 1.00 11.35 35.71
CA SER A 289 2.18 10.61 35.21
C SER A 289 3.38 10.47 36.18
N LYS A 290 3.55 11.37 37.17
CA LYS A 290 4.74 11.32 38.05
C LYS A 290 4.69 10.28 39.18
N ARG A 291 3.52 9.70 39.49
CA ARG A 291 3.38 8.66 40.53
C ARG A 291 3.55 7.22 40.02
N GLN A 292 3.22 6.95 38.75
CA GLN A 292 3.33 5.58 38.19
C GLN A 292 4.78 5.16 37.88
N LEU A 293 5.66 6.10 37.51
CA LEU A 293 7.06 5.77 37.17
C LEU A 293 7.91 5.39 38.41
N ARG A 294 7.62 5.98 39.58
CA ARG A 294 8.25 5.58 40.86
C ARG A 294 7.67 4.29 41.45
N ALA A 295 6.40 3.99 41.20
CA ALA A 295 5.75 2.78 41.70
C ALA A 295 6.19 1.50 40.93
N LYS A 296 6.46 1.59 39.62
CA LYS A 296 6.91 0.44 38.81
C LYS A 296 8.38 0.07 39.01
N THR A 297 9.22 0.98 39.49
CA THR A 297 10.65 0.70 39.76
C THR A 297 10.86 -0.04 41.10
N MET A 298 9.89 -0.01 42.03
CA MET A 298 9.98 -0.73 43.31
C MET A 298 9.24 -2.08 43.35
N ALA A 299 8.34 -2.36 42.40
CA ALA A 299 7.59 -3.61 42.37
C ALA A 299 8.34 -4.78 41.69
N ALA A 300 9.31 -4.48 40.82
CA ALA A 300 10.09 -5.50 40.10
C ALA A 300 11.17 -6.18 40.96
N THR A 301 11.52 -5.62 42.12
CA THR A 301 12.57 -6.18 43.01
C THR A 301 12.02 -7.10 44.10
N THR A 302 10.70 -7.20 44.27
CA THR A 302 10.08 -7.92 45.41
C THR A 302 9.38 -9.23 45.02
N LEU A 303 9.17 -9.52 43.73
CA LEU A 303 8.54 -10.78 43.26
C LEU A 303 9.52 -11.83 42.72
N TYR A 304 10.82 -11.68 43.00
CA TYR A 304 11.84 -12.67 42.65
C TYR A 304 12.17 -13.67 43.79
N ASN A 305 11.50 -13.56 44.96
CA ASN A 305 11.76 -14.43 46.12
C ASN A 305 10.48 -15.00 46.75
N SER A 306 9.66 -15.73 45.99
CA SER A 306 8.68 -16.68 46.56
C SER A 306 8.05 -17.57 45.48
N CYS A 307 8.67 -18.73 45.21
CA CYS A 307 8.02 -20.03 44.96
C CYS A 307 8.98 -21.00 44.27
N LEU A 308 9.98 -21.44 45.03
CA LEU A 308 10.53 -22.79 44.90
C LEU A 308 10.24 -23.49 46.22
N LEU A 309 9.30 -24.44 46.20
CA LEU A 309 9.22 -25.61 47.10
C LEU A 309 8.00 -26.45 46.66
N GLN A 310 8.27 -27.66 46.13
CA GLN A 310 7.26 -28.69 45.85
C GLN A 310 6.75 -29.35 47.14
N PRO A 311 5.70 -30.22 47.11
CA PRO A 311 5.95 -31.65 46.84
C PRO A 311 4.86 -32.41 46.04
N LYS A 312 5.30 -33.58 45.54
CA LYS A 312 4.59 -34.66 44.80
C LYS A 312 3.52 -35.40 45.64
N TYR A 313 2.46 -35.91 45.00
CA TYR A 313 1.82 -37.21 45.28
C TYR A 313 1.07 -37.72 44.02
N GLY A 314 1.04 -39.04 43.79
CA GLY A 314 0.58 -39.69 42.55
C GLY A 314 -0.54 -40.75 42.68
N PHE A 315 -0.72 -41.51 41.57
CA PHE A 315 -1.63 -42.65 41.29
C PHE A 315 -3.11 -42.29 41.02
N THR A 316 -3.87 -42.86 40.06
CA THR A 316 -3.86 -44.19 39.41
C THR A 316 -4.67 -44.20 38.09
N THR A 317 -4.40 -45.21 37.27
CA THR A 317 -4.98 -45.62 35.97
C THR A 317 -6.41 -46.19 35.99
N ARG A 318 -7.18 -46.09 34.88
CA ARG A 318 -7.96 -47.22 34.34
C ARG A 318 -8.31 -47.07 32.84
N ARG A 319 -7.99 -48.12 32.08
CA ARG A 319 -8.35 -48.40 30.68
C ARG A 319 -9.84 -48.71 30.50
N LEU A 320 -10.36 -48.52 29.29
CA LEU A 320 -11.27 -49.47 28.62
C LEU A 320 -11.02 -49.48 27.08
N ASN A 321 -10.73 -50.68 26.58
CA ASN A 321 -10.71 -51.20 25.19
C ASN A 321 -12.12 -51.08 24.53
N GLN A 322 -12.42 -51.29 23.24
CA GLN A 322 -11.78 -51.57 21.94
C GLN A 322 -12.93 -51.86 20.93
N SER A 323 -12.66 -51.81 19.62
CA SER A 323 -13.48 -52.24 18.44
C SER A 323 -14.56 -51.25 17.97
N LEU A 324 -14.63 -50.86 16.69
CA LEU A 324 -14.76 -51.70 15.48
C LEU A 324 -13.99 -51.17 14.26
N VAL A 325 -13.67 -52.11 13.38
CA VAL A 325 -12.85 -52.03 12.15
C VAL A 325 -13.77 -52.16 10.92
N ASN A 326 -13.27 -51.72 9.74
CA ASN A 326 -13.68 -51.97 8.33
C ASN A 326 -14.29 -50.73 7.64
N SER A 327 -13.95 -50.33 6.40
CA SER A 327 -13.14 -50.94 5.32
C SER A 327 -12.63 -49.88 4.33
N LEU A 328 -11.49 -50.18 3.70
CA LEU A 328 -10.87 -49.52 2.55
C LEU A 328 -11.72 -49.59 1.25
N THR A 329 -11.51 -48.67 0.30
CA THR A 329 -11.04 -48.98 -1.09
C THR A 329 -10.93 -47.71 -1.98
N ASN A 330 -9.79 -47.61 -2.68
CA ASN A 330 -9.58 -46.87 -3.95
C ASN A 330 -9.93 -47.84 -5.12
N PRO A 331 -10.27 -47.40 -6.37
CA PRO A 331 -9.24 -47.03 -7.35
C PRO A 331 -9.65 -46.06 -8.50
N THR A 332 -8.68 -45.85 -9.39
CA THR A 332 -8.42 -44.87 -10.46
C THR A 332 -8.96 -45.15 -11.89
N ARG A 333 -8.98 -44.08 -12.74
CA ARG A 333 -8.86 -44.00 -14.26
C ARG A 333 -10.08 -44.45 -15.11
N VAL A 334 -10.47 -43.91 -16.29
CA VAL A 334 -9.94 -42.95 -17.31
C VAL A 334 -11.03 -42.59 -18.38
N SER A 335 -11.07 -41.33 -18.86
CA SER A 335 -11.53 -40.81 -20.20
C SER A 335 -12.99 -41.04 -20.69
N VAL A 336 -13.64 -40.31 -21.62
CA VAL A 336 -13.35 -39.26 -22.62
C VAL A 336 -14.66 -38.47 -22.87
N LEU A 337 -14.55 -37.29 -23.50
CA LEU A 337 -15.38 -36.77 -24.61
C LEU A 337 -16.39 -35.64 -24.33
N TRP A 338 -16.08 -34.52 -24.98
CA TRP A 338 -16.80 -33.26 -25.10
C TRP A 338 -18.20 -33.39 -25.71
N LYS A 339 -19.13 -32.56 -25.22
CA LYS A 339 -20.15 -31.92 -26.05
C LYS A 339 -20.51 -30.53 -25.49
N SER A 340 -20.45 -29.54 -26.37
CA SER A 340 -20.66 -28.12 -26.12
C SER A 340 -22.11 -27.79 -25.71
N ARG A 341 -22.29 -26.74 -24.89
CA ARG A 341 -23.24 -25.62 -25.15
C ARG A 341 -23.15 -24.53 -24.06
N ARG A 342 -22.75 -23.33 -24.52
CA ARG A 342 -23.26 -21.97 -24.25
C ARG A 342 -23.47 -21.48 -22.81
N ASP A 343 -22.71 -20.43 -22.49
CA ASP A 343 -23.10 -19.14 -21.90
C ASP A 343 -24.19 -19.13 -20.81
N VAL A 344 -23.76 -19.05 -19.55
CA VAL A 344 -24.37 -18.21 -18.52
C VAL A 344 -23.26 -17.72 -17.59
N ILE A 345 -22.87 -16.44 -17.68
CA ILE A 345 -22.03 -15.78 -16.68
C ILE A 345 -22.93 -15.43 -15.49
N ALA A 346 -22.60 -15.98 -14.33
CA ALA A 346 -23.28 -15.71 -13.07
C ALA A 346 -23.05 -14.27 -12.61
N LYS A 347 -24.13 -13.52 -12.40
CA LYS A 347 -24.14 -12.27 -11.64
C LYS A 347 -23.87 -12.61 -10.16
N ALA A 348 -22.78 -12.07 -9.60
CA ALA A 348 -22.53 -12.12 -8.17
C ALA A 348 -23.01 -10.80 -7.53
N SER A 349 -24.06 -10.89 -6.72
CA SER A 349 -24.41 -9.86 -5.74
C SER A 349 -23.71 -10.22 -4.43
N ILE A 350 -22.94 -9.29 -3.85
CA ILE A 350 -22.33 -9.45 -2.53
C ILE A 350 -23.22 -8.72 -1.52
N GLU A 351 -23.95 -9.47 -0.70
CA GLU A 351 -24.52 -8.97 0.55
C GLU A 351 -23.62 -9.43 1.71
N MET A 352 -23.11 -8.48 2.50
CA MET A 352 -22.52 -8.75 3.80
C MET A 352 -23.49 -8.27 4.88
N ALA A 353 -23.93 -9.20 5.71
CA ALA A 353 -24.75 -8.93 6.88
C ALA A 353 -23.86 -8.64 8.08
N GLU A 354 -23.95 -7.42 8.62
CA GLU A 354 -23.62 -7.16 10.01
C GLU A 354 -24.70 -6.30 10.68
N SER A 355 -25.13 -6.79 11.84
CA SER A 355 -26.10 -6.20 12.73
C SER A 355 -25.47 -5.05 13.53
N ASN A 356 -26.04 -3.85 13.44
CA ASN A 356 -26.18 -2.96 14.60
C ASN A 356 -27.32 -1.95 14.40
N SER A 357 -28.15 -1.86 15.42
CA SER A 357 -29.39 -1.10 15.50
C SER A 357 -29.16 0.41 15.62
N ILE A 358 -29.56 1.18 14.60
CA ILE A 358 -29.91 2.60 14.71
C ILE A 358 -31.19 2.87 13.90
N SER A 359 -32.04 3.71 14.49
CA SER A 359 -33.43 4.03 14.19
C SER A 359 -33.87 4.10 12.72
N SER A 360 -35.02 3.48 12.49
CA SER A 360 -35.88 3.58 11.32
C SER A 360 -36.37 5.02 11.03
N VAL A 361 -35.97 5.57 9.88
CA VAL A 361 -36.81 6.43 9.04
C VAL A 361 -36.56 6.04 7.58
N VAL A 362 -37.67 5.77 6.88
CA VAL A 362 -37.80 5.23 5.52
C VAL A 362 -37.54 6.31 4.46
N VAL A 363 -36.76 5.99 3.40
CA VAL A 363 -37.18 6.15 1.97
C VAL A 363 -36.46 5.08 1.13
N ASN A 364 -37.16 3.99 0.83
CA ASN A 364 -36.71 3.01 -0.16
C ASN A 364 -37.44 3.34 -1.48
N SER A 365 -36.84 4.14 -2.39
CA SER A 365 -37.24 4.24 -3.82
C SER A 365 -36.35 5.10 -4.74
N SER A 366 -35.06 5.34 -4.48
CA SER A 366 -34.21 6.03 -5.47
C SER A 366 -33.50 5.02 -6.40
N GLY A 367 -33.70 5.14 -7.72
CA GLY A 367 -33.03 4.30 -8.72
C GLY A 367 -31.50 4.45 -8.67
N PRO A 368 -30.70 3.59 -9.34
CA PRO A 368 -29.24 3.63 -9.25
C PRO A 368 -28.64 4.92 -9.84
N ILE A 369 -27.43 5.30 -9.43
CA ILE A 369 -26.56 6.09 -10.31
C ILE A 369 -26.07 5.15 -11.41
N ILE A 370 -26.22 5.55 -12.68
CA ILE A 370 -25.73 4.75 -13.80
C ILE A 370 -24.37 5.26 -14.23
N VAL A 371 -23.39 4.37 -14.24
CA VAL A 371 -22.05 4.61 -14.79
C VAL A 371 -22.01 4.05 -16.20
N ILE A 372 -21.74 4.91 -17.18
CA ILE A 372 -21.50 4.52 -18.57
C ILE A 372 -19.99 4.33 -18.73
N ASP A 373 -19.56 3.07 -18.82
CA ASP A 373 -18.18 2.67 -19.06
C ASP A 373 -17.84 2.79 -20.54
N ASN A 374 -16.91 3.67 -20.88
CA ASN A 374 -16.40 3.79 -22.24
C ASN A 374 -15.13 2.95 -22.44
N TYR A 375 -15.10 1.74 -21.85
CA TYR A 375 -13.99 0.79 -21.94
C TYR A 375 -12.68 1.31 -21.36
N ASP A 376 -12.75 2.00 -20.22
CA ASP A 376 -11.57 2.59 -19.58
C ASP A 376 -11.12 1.81 -18.34
N SER A 377 -9.81 1.64 -18.21
CA SER A 377 -9.22 0.94 -17.06
C SER A 377 -9.46 1.66 -15.72
N PHE A 378 -9.70 2.97 -15.73
CA PHE A 378 -9.90 3.79 -14.55
C PHE A 378 -11.37 3.83 -14.08
N THR A 379 -12.32 3.31 -14.88
CA THR A 379 -13.74 3.22 -14.48
C THR A 379 -13.91 2.47 -13.14
N TYR A 380 -13.09 1.43 -12.89
CA TYR A 380 -13.11 0.70 -11.63
C TYR A 380 -12.81 1.60 -10.41
N ASN A 381 -11.86 2.52 -10.52
CA ASN A 381 -11.48 3.40 -9.40
C ASN A 381 -12.57 4.42 -9.09
N LEU A 382 -13.25 4.96 -10.11
CA LEU A 382 -14.44 5.80 -9.92
C LEU A 382 -15.56 5.04 -9.20
N CYS A 383 -15.82 3.80 -9.64
CA CYS A 383 -16.79 2.91 -9.00
C CYS A 383 -16.40 2.58 -7.55
N GLN A 384 -15.11 2.37 -7.27
CA GLN A 384 -14.61 2.16 -5.92
C GLN A 384 -14.88 3.37 -5.03
N TYR A 385 -14.61 4.60 -5.50
CA TYR A 385 -14.93 5.81 -4.73
C TYR A 385 -16.41 5.94 -4.44
N MET A 386 -17.28 5.62 -5.40
CA MET A 386 -18.73 5.61 -5.20
C MET A 386 -19.16 4.54 -4.17
N GLY A 387 -18.59 3.34 -4.23
CA GLY A 387 -18.86 2.26 -3.29
C GLY A 387 -18.41 2.57 -1.86
N GLU A 388 -17.21 3.14 -1.70
CA GLU A 388 -16.70 3.60 -0.40
C GLU A 388 -17.52 4.76 0.20
N LEU A 389 -18.23 5.52 -0.63
CA LEU A 389 -19.17 6.56 -0.20
C LEU A 389 -20.59 6.01 0.06
N GLY A 390 -20.78 4.69 -0.02
CA GLY A 390 -22.06 4.02 0.24
C GLY A 390 -23.12 4.24 -0.85
N CYS A 391 -22.71 4.64 -2.06
CA CYS A 391 -23.62 4.91 -3.15
C CYS A 391 -24.03 3.62 -3.88
N HIS A 392 -25.33 3.46 -4.18
CA HIS A 392 -25.82 2.40 -5.04
C HIS A 392 -25.70 2.81 -6.51
N PHE A 393 -24.91 2.04 -7.28
CA PHE A 393 -24.68 2.31 -8.70
C PHE A 393 -24.72 1.04 -9.55
N GLU A 394 -25.02 1.21 -10.84
CA GLU A 394 -24.96 0.15 -11.86
C GLU A 394 -24.01 0.60 -12.98
N VAL A 395 -23.17 -0.31 -13.48
CA VAL A 395 -22.21 -0.04 -14.56
C VAL A 395 -22.69 -0.73 -15.84
N TYR A 396 -22.70 0.01 -16.94
CA TYR A 396 -23.00 -0.50 -18.28
C TYR A 396 -21.98 0.03 -19.26
N ARG A 397 -21.59 -0.80 -20.23
CA ARG A 397 -20.75 -0.32 -21.32
C ARG A 397 -21.56 0.57 -22.26
N ASN A 398 -20.87 1.46 -22.96
CA ASN A 398 -21.48 2.47 -23.83
C ASN A 398 -22.27 1.90 -25.04
N ASP A 399 -22.17 0.60 -25.29
CA ASP A 399 -22.80 -0.15 -26.37
C ASP A 399 -23.75 -1.27 -25.86
N GLU A 400 -23.88 -1.44 -24.55
CA GLU A 400 -24.70 -2.50 -23.94
C GLU A 400 -26.20 -2.19 -23.88
N LEU A 401 -26.56 -0.90 -23.84
CA LEU A 401 -27.92 -0.41 -23.69
C LEU A 401 -28.20 0.73 -24.67
N THR A 402 -29.46 0.90 -25.06
CA THR A 402 -29.89 2.16 -25.71
C THR A 402 -30.19 3.25 -24.67
N VAL A 403 -30.24 4.52 -25.09
CA VAL A 403 -30.60 5.64 -24.20
C VAL A 403 -32.02 5.47 -23.63
N GLU A 404 -32.95 4.91 -24.40
CA GLU A 404 -34.30 4.61 -23.93
C GLU A 404 -34.32 3.49 -22.88
N GLU A 405 -33.46 2.49 -23.01
CA GLU A 405 -33.25 1.44 -22.00
C GLU A 405 -32.68 2.02 -20.71
N LEU A 406 -31.69 2.90 -20.84
CA LEU A 406 -31.07 3.61 -19.73
C LEU A 406 -32.12 4.47 -19.00
N LYS A 407 -32.98 5.17 -19.76
CA LYS A 407 -34.10 5.94 -19.20
C LYS A 407 -35.10 5.08 -18.43
N ARG A 408 -35.40 3.86 -18.93
CA ARG A 408 -36.32 2.91 -18.25
C ARG A 408 -35.80 2.43 -16.90
N LYS A 409 -34.48 2.45 -16.68
CA LYS A 409 -33.87 2.13 -15.39
C LYS A 409 -34.06 3.21 -14.32
N LYS A 410 -34.61 4.37 -14.69
CA LYS A 410 -34.86 5.52 -13.80
C LYS A 410 -33.60 5.92 -13.01
N PRO A 411 -32.49 6.26 -13.69
CA PRO A 411 -31.28 6.70 -13.01
C PRO A 411 -31.56 7.91 -12.14
N ARG A 412 -30.97 7.94 -10.94
CA ARG A 412 -30.96 9.17 -10.10
C ARG A 412 -29.83 10.12 -10.48
N GLY A 413 -28.77 9.60 -11.09
CA GLY A 413 -27.64 10.35 -11.63
C GLY A 413 -26.92 9.56 -12.71
N LEU A 414 -26.10 10.24 -13.50
CA LEU A 414 -25.33 9.68 -14.59
C LEU A 414 -23.86 10.04 -14.43
N LEU A 415 -22.99 9.04 -14.54
CA LEU A 415 -21.55 9.23 -14.63
C LEU A 415 -21.07 8.71 -15.98
N ILE A 416 -20.49 9.58 -16.80
CA ILE A 416 -19.83 9.18 -18.05
C ILE A 416 -18.33 9.09 -17.76
N SER A 417 -17.83 7.86 -17.80
CA SER A 417 -16.42 7.55 -17.51
C SER A 417 -15.47 8.08 -18.60
N PRO A 418 -14.16 8.13 -18.31
CA PRO A 418 -13.13 8.28 -19.34
C PRO A 418 -13.21 7.17 -20.39
N GLY A 419 -12.43 7.30 -21.46
CA GLY A 419 -12.26 6.25 -22.44
C GLY A 419 -11.29 6.64 -23.56
N PRO A 420 -10.83 5.66 -24.36
CA PRO A 420 -10.03 5.91 -25.54
C PRO A 420 -10.91 6.47 -26.68
N GLY A 421 -10.26 7.06 -27.68
CA GLY A 421 -10.93 7.52 -28.91
C GLY A 421 -11.47 8.94 -28.81
N THR A 422 -12.44 9.26 -29.67
CA THR A 422 -13.13 10.55 -29.69
C THR A 422 -14.58 10.39 -29.19
N PRO A 423 -15.30 11.46 -28.84
CA PRO A 423 -16.69 11.32 -28.40
C PRO A 423 -17.63 10.69 -29.44
N GLN A 424 -17.30 10.70 -30.73
CA GLN A 424 -18.08 9.97 -31.74
C GLN A 424 -18.01 8.45 -31.56
N ASP A 425 -16.96 7.94 -30.93
CA ASP A 425 -16.78 6.52 -30.62
C ASP A 425 -17.43 6.13 -29.28
N SER A 426 -17.97 7.09 -28.52
CA SER A 426 -18.44 6.90 -27.14
C SER A 426 -19.82 6.25 -26.99
N GLY A 427 -20.30 5.57 -28.05
CA GLY A 427 -21.60 4.90 -28.07
C GLY A 427 -22.75 5.82 -27.65
N ILE A 428 -23.50 5.41 -26.64
CA ILE A 428 -24.65 6.18 -26.12
C ILE A 428 -24.28 7.46 -25.35
N SER A 429 -23.01 7.70 -25.05
CA SER A 429 -22.61 8.77 -24.11
C SER A 429 -23.01 10.16 -24.62
N LEU A 430 -22.77 10.47 -25.90
CA LEU A 430 -23.13 11.76 -26.50
C LEU A 430 -24.65 11.99 -26.48
N GLN A 431 -25.42 11.00 -26.90
CA GLN A 431 -26.89 11.06 -26.90
C GLN A 431 -27.45 11.16 -25.47
N THR A 432 -26.81 10.48 -24.50
CA THR A 432 -27.17 10.56 -23.08
C THR A 432 -27.03 11.97 -22.53
N VAL A 433 -25.98 12.70 -22.90
CA VAL A 433 -25.81 14.10 -22.49
C VAL A 433 -27.00 14.94 -22.96
N LEU A 434 -27.41 14.78 -24.21
CA LEU A 434 -28.50 15.57 -24.82
C LEU A 434 -29.88 15.21 -24.25
N GLU A 435 -30.18 13.93 -24.09
CA GLU A 435 -31.54 13.47 -23.75
C GLU A 435 -31.79 13.33 -22.25
N LEU A 436 -30.79 12.88 -21.48
CA LEU A 436 -30.94 12.58 -20.07
C LEU A 436 -30.24 13.60 -19.18
N GLY A 437 -29.16 14.23 -19.65
CA GLY A 437 -28.49 15.32 -18.93
C GLY A 437 -29.45 16.41 -18.44
N PRO A 438 -30.43 16.90 -19.23
CA PRO A 438 -31.42 17.87 -18.77
C PRO A 438 -32.32 17.40 -17.62
N LEU A 439 -32.45 16.08 -17.40
CA LEU A 439 -33.42 15.46 -16.50
C LEU A 439 -32.81 15.01 -15.15
N VAL A 440 -31.54 14.62 -15.16
CA VAL A 440 -30.83 14.06 -14.00
C VAL A 440 -29.39 14.60 -13.93
N PRO A 441 -28.80 14.70 -12.72
CA PRO A 441 -27.41 15.12 -12.56
C PRO A 441 -26.45 14.25 -13.37
N LEU A 442 -25.54 14.89 -14.09
CA LEU A 442 -24.61 14.23 -15.00
C LEU A 442 -23.19 14.71 -14.72
N PHE A 443 -22.30 13.75 -14.47
CA PHE A 443 -20.87 14.00 -14.28
C PHE A 443 -20.04 13.30 -15.37
N GLY A 444 -19.32 14.08 -16.17
CA GLY A 444 -18.41 13.58 -17.20
C GLY A 444 -16.94 13.68 -16.78
N VAL A 445 -16.17 12.59 -16.93
CA VAL A 445 -14.73 12.58 -16.64
C VAL A 445 -13.94 12.33 -17.93
N CYS A 446 -12.92 13.16 -18.18
CA CYS A 446 -12.07 13.10 -19.38
C CYS A 446 -12.88 13.06 -20.68
N MET A 447 -13.07 11.89 -21.29
CA MET A 447 -13.95 11.75 -22.45
C MET A 447 -15.39 12.15 -22.14
N GLY A 448 -15.89 11.94 -20.92
CA GLY A 448 -17.21 12.43 -20.52
C GLY A 448 -17.36 13.96 -20.61
N LEU A 449 -16.32 14.74 -20.27
CA LEU A 449 -16.34 16.18 -20.50
C LEU A 449 -16.30 16.51 -22.00
N GLN A 450 -15.58 15.72 -22.79
CA GLN A 450 -15.52 15.90 -24.25
C GLN A 450 -16.88 15.61 -24.90
N CYS A 451 -17.59 14.58 -24.46
CA CYS A 451 -18.99 14.32 -24.85
C CYS A 451 -19.89 15.51 -24.48
N ILE A 452 -19.71 16.10 -23.30
CA ILE A 452 -20.47 17.31 -22.90
C ILE A 452 -20.14 18.48 -23.83
N GLY A 453 -18.86 18.75 -24.07
CA GLY A 453 -18.42 19.82 -24.97
C GLY A 453 -19.00 19.66 -26.37
N GLU A 454 -18.90 18.46 -26.94
CA GLU A 454 -19.36 18.16 -28.29
C GLU A 454 -20.89 18.18 -28.42
N ALA A 455 -21.61 17.62 -27.44
CA ALA A 455 -23.08 17.64 -27.43
C ALA A 455 -23.64 19.07 -27.54
N PHE A 456 -22.94 20.05 -26.96
CA PHE A 456 -23.33 21.45 -27.00
C PHE A 456 -22.61 22.27 -28.09
N GLY A 457 -21.97 21.61 -29.07
CA GLY A 457 -21.42 22.24 -30.28
C GLY A 457 -19.94 22.64 -30.21
N GLY A 458 -19.22 22.27 -29.14
CA GLY A 458 -17.78 22.44 -29.06
C GLY A 458 -17.02 21.46 -29.94
N LYS A 459 -15.90 21.88 -30.53
CA LYS A 459 -15.02 20.95 -31.26
C LYS A 459 -14.02 20.29 -30.33
N ILE A 460 -13.78 19.00 -30.56
CA ILE A 460 -12.76 18.25 -29.86
C ILE A 460 -11.52 18.17 -30.73
N VAL A 461 -10.41 18.72 -30.23
CA VAL A 461 -9.14 18.81 -30.96
C VAL A 461 -8.02 18.18 -30.14
N ARG A 462 -6.90 17.87 -30.80
CA ARG A 462 -5.69 17.45 -30.09
C ARG A 462 -5.23 18.55 -29.14
N SER A 463 -4.78 18.16 -27.95
CA SER A 463 -4.27 19.09 -26.97
C SER A 463 -3.10 19.90 -27.56
N PRO A 464 -3.11 21.25 -27.44
CA PRO A 464 -2.07 22.10 -28.01
C PRO A 464 -0.70 21.87 -27.35
N PHE A 465 -0.68 21.27 -26.16
CA PHE A 465 0.53 20.99 -25.39
C PHE A 465 0.99 19.51 -25.51
N GLY A 466 0.45 18.79 -26.49
CA GLY A 466 0.75 17.38 -26.75
C GLY A 466 0.00 16.42 -25.82
N VAL A 467 0.32 15.14 -25.95
CA VAL A 467 -0.33 14.07 -25.17
C VAL A 467 0.08 14.17 -23.69
N MET A 468 -0.93 14.12 -22.81
CA MET A 468 -0.76 14.23 -21.37
C MET A 468 -1.17 12.92 -20.72
N HIS A 469 -0.28 11.92 -20.63
CA HIS A 469 -0.50 10.67 -19.89
C HIS A 469 0.35 10.63 -18.61
N GLY A 470 -0.29 10.50 -17.45
CA GLY A 470 0.37 10.38 -16.15
C GLY A 470 1.07 11.66 -15.68
N LYS A 471 0.71 12.82 -16.24
CA LYS A 471 1.31 14.11 -15.88
C LYS A 471 0.47 14.81 -14.81
N SER A 472 1.14 15.46 -13.86
CA SER A 472 0.48 16.33 -12.90
C SER A 472 0.34 17.76 -13.44
N SER A 473 -0.69 18.47 -13.01
CA SER A 473 -0.85 19.91 -13.29
C SER A 473 -1.59 20.58 -12.13
N MET A 474 -1.24 21.83 -11.85
CA MET A 474 -2.05 22.68 -10.96
C MET A 474 -3.27 23.19 -11.72
N VAL A 475 -4.44 23.06 -11.10
CA VAL A 475 -5.72 23.50 -11.66
C VAL A 475 -6.33 24.56 -10.75
N HIS A 476 -6.64 25.72 -11.34
CA HIS A 476 -7.44 26.75 -10.73
C HIS A 476 -8.91 26.50 -11.04
N TYR A 477 -9.79 26.89 -10.13
CA TYR A 477 -11.23 26.80 -10.38
C TYR A 477 -11.97 28.03 -9.85
N ASP A 478 -13.13 28.29 -10.45
CA ASP A 478 -14.10 29.29 -9.99
C ASP A 478 -15.52 28.81 -10.31
N GLU A 479 -16.30 28.52 -9.26
CA GLU A 479 -17.71 28.13 -9.38
C GLU A 479 -18.67 29.29 -9.10
N LYS A 480 -18.15 30.53 -8.97
CA LYS A 480 -18.89 31.78 -8.70
C LYS A 480 -19.72 31.74 -7.42
N GLY A 481 -19.23 31.01 -6.41
CA GLY A 481 -19.93 30.82 -5.13
C GLY A 481 -21.13 29.87 -5.20
N GLU A 482 -21.39 29.22 -6.34
CA GLU A 482 -22.35 28.13 -6.44
C GLU A 482 -21.68 26.83 -5.97
N GLU A 483 -22.37 26.01 -5.17
CA GLU A 483 -21.88 24.67 -4.82
C GLU A 483 -21.87 23.77 -6.06
N GLY A 484 -20.68 23.41 -6.55
CA GLY A 484 -20.49 22.47 -7.64
C GLY A 484 -19.53 21.33 -7.28
N LEU A 485 -18.83 20.80 -8.28
CA LEU A 485 -17.88 19.71 -8.12
C LEU A 485 -16.69 20.07 -7.23
N PHE A 486 -16.31 21.35 -7.17
CA PHE A 486 -15.09 21.81 -6.49
C PHE A 486 -15.34 22.41 -5.10
N SER A 487 -16.54 22.25 -4.56
CA SER A 487 -16.87 22.71 -3.21
C SER A 487 -15.95 22.08 -2.16
N GLY A 488 -15.26 22.92 -1.38
CA GLY A 488 -14.36 22.50 -0.31
C GLY A 488 -12.97 22.01 -0.74
N LEU A 489 -12.58 22.21 -2.00
CA LEU A 489 -11.23 21.89 -2.49
C LEU A 489 -10.22 23.02 -2.26
N SER A 490 -8.92 22.70 -2.34
CA SER A 490 -7.86 23.71 -2.40
C SER A 490 -7.84 24.43 -3.76
N ASN A 491 -7.46 25.71 -3.80
CA ASN A 491 -7.41 26.49 -5.06
C ASN A 491 -6.08 27.26 -5.18
N PRO A 492 -5.18 26.88 -6.11
CA PRO A 492 -5.28 25.73 -7.02
C PRO A 492 -5.04 24.39 -6.32
N PHE A 493 -5.45 23.29 -6.97
CA PHE A 493 -5.20 21.91 -6.52
C PHE A 493 -4.45 21.09 -7.57
N LEU A 494 -3.80 20.01 -7.13
CA LEU A 494 -3.01 19.12 -7.99
C LEU A 494 -3.91 18.03 -8.60
N VAL A 495 -3.81 17.83 -9.92
CA VAL A 495 -4.56 16.80 -10.64
C VAL A 495 -3.69 15.93 -11.54
N GLY A 496 -4.10 14.69 -11.75
CA GLY A 496 -3.55 13.77 -12.76
C GLY A 496 -4.26 13.90 -14.12
N ARG A 497 -3.48 14.02 -15.20
CA ARG A 497 -3.97 14.16 -16.59
C ARG A 497 -3.59 12.95 -17.44
N TYR A 498 -4.57 12.45 -18.22
CA TYR A 498 -4.41 11.29 -19.12
C TYR A 498 -4.97 11.52 -20.54
N HIS A 499 -5.27 12.76 -20.92
CA HIS A 499 -5.94 13.08 -22.19
C HIS A 499 -4.97 13.47 -23.32
N SER A 500 -5.35 13.11 -24.55
CA SER A 500 -4.76 13.57 -25.80
C SER A 500 -5.63 14.61 -26.53
N LEU A 501 -6.92 14.65 -26.19
CA LEU A 501 -7.94 15.52 -26.77
C LEU A 501 -8.52 16.46 -25.72
N VAL A 502 -8.95 17.64 -26.17
CA VAL A 502 -9.54 18.70 -25.34
C VAL A 502 -10.63 19.43 -26.13
N ILE A 503 -11.52 20.12 -25.42
CA ILE A 503 -12.43 21.08 -26.06
C ILE A 503 -11.59 22.26 -26.58
N GLU A 504 -11.71 22.56 -27.86
CA GLU A 504 -11.02 23.68 -28.49
C GLU A 504 -11.50 25.01 -27.90
N LYS A 505 -10.54 25.87 -27.53
CA LYS A 505 -10.83 27.15 -26.87
C LYS A 505 -11.66 28.10 -27.76
N ASP A 506 -11.34 28.16 -29.05
CA ASP A 506 -11.96 29.10 -29.99
C ASP A 506 -13.38 28.68 -30.40
N SER A 507 -13.69 27.38 -30.33
CA SER A 507 -15.04 26.84 -30.57
C SER A 507 -15.72 26.39 -29.29
N PHE A 508 -15.23 26.81 -28.12
CA PHE A 508 -15.86 26.48 -26.85
C PHE A 508 -17.31 27.00 -26.85
N PRO A 509 -18.33 26.18 -26.56
CA PRO A 509 -19.73 26.55 -26.71
C PRO A 509 -20.19 27.42 -25.54
N SER A 510 -19.74 28.68 -25.52
CA SER A 510 -19.92 29.60 -24.40
C SER A 510 -21.37 29.98 -24.12
N ASP A 511 -22.28 29.75 -25.07
CA ASP A 511 -23.72 30.00 -24.91
C ASP A 511 -24.40 28.93 -24.03
N GLU A 512 -23.87 27.70 -24.04
CA GLU A 512 -24.44 26.57 -23.30
C GLU A 512 -23.59 26.20 -22.07
N LEU A 513 -22.26 26.30 -22.18
CA LEU A 513 -21.30 25.92 -21.15
C LEU A 513 -20.58 27.14 -20.57
N GLU A 514 -20.22 27.06 -19.30
CA GLU A 514 -19.25 27.92 -18.65
C GLU A 514 -18.04 27.11 -18.18
N VAL A 515 -16.84 27.65 -18.36
CA VAL A 515 -15.60 27.06 -17.84
C VAL A 515 -15.58 27.24 -16.32
N THR A 516 -15.34 26.17 -15.58
CA THR A 516 -15.26 26.18 -14.11
C THR A 516 -13.88 25.86 -13.58
N ALA A 517 -12.98 25.30 -14.39
CA ALA A 517 -11.58 25.09 -14.02
C ALA A 517 -10.64 25.19 -15.23
N TRP A 518 -9.41 25.63 -14.98
CA TRP A 518 -8.36 25.80 -15.99
C TRP A 518 -6.95 25.64 -15.40
N THR A 519 -5.97 25.30 -16.24
CA THR A 519 -4.54 25.36 -15.90
C THR A 519 -3.97 26.77 -16.13
N GLU A 520 -2.76 27.06 -15.63
CA GLU A 520 -2.11 28.39 -15.76
C GLU A 520 -2.01 28.90 -17.21
N ASP A 521 -1.84 27.98 -18.17
CA ASP A 521 -1.80 28.27 -19.62
C ASP A 521 -3.19 28.49 -20.24
N GLY A 522 -4.25 28.46 -19.43
CA GLY A 522 -5.63 28.73 -19.83
C GLY A 522 -6.32 27.57 -20.56
N LEU A 523 -5.80 26.35 -20.45
CA LEU A 523 -6.47 25.16 -20.96
C LEU A 523 -7.68 24.79 -20.09
N VAL A 524 -8.83 24.55 -20.72
CA VAL A 524 -10.09 24.20 -20.03
C VAL A 524 -9.95 22.84 -19.35
N MET A 525 -10.08 22.82 -18.02
CA MET A 525 -10.00 21.62 -17.19
C MET A 525 -11.34 21.18 -16.62
N ALA A 526 -12.35 22.04 -16.64
CA ALA A 526 -13.72 21.68 -16.29
C ALA A 526 -14.73 22.64 -16.88
N ALA A 527 -15.95 22.16 -17.09
CA ALA A 527 -17.07 22.97 -17.53
C ALA A 527 -18.37 22.56 -16.84
N ARG A 528 -19.30 23.51 -16.75
CA ARG A 528 -20.66 23.34 -16.25
C ARG A 528 -21.65 23.91 -17.24
N HIS A 529 -22.78 23.25 -17.43
CA HIS A 529 -23.84 23.80 -18.28
C HIS A 529 -24.55 24.97 -17.57
N ARG A 530 -24.74 26.07 -18.29
CA ARG A 530 -25.36 27.31 -17.79
C ARG A 530 -26.81 27.14 -17.33
N LYS A 531 -27.62 26.40 -18.09
CA LYS A 531 -29.04 26.16 -17.79
C LYS A 531 -29.21 24.98 -16.84
N TYR A 532 -28.66 23.83 -17.21
CA TYR A 532 -28.73 22.60 -16.41
C TYR A 532 -27.47 22.48 -15.55
N LYS A 533 -27.35 23.29 -14.50
CA LYS A 533 -26.14 23.42 -13.64
C LYS A 533 -25.66 22.09 -13.03
N HIS A 534 -26.51 21.07 -12.99
CA HIS A 534 -26.18 19.71 -12.55
C HIS A 534 -25.46 18.87 -13.63
N ILE A 535 -25.27 19.39 -14.84
CA ILE A 535 -24.41 18.82 -15.88
C ILE A 535 -23.03 19.46 -15.74
N GLN A 536 -22.07 18.68 -15.29
CA GLN A 536 -20.70 19.14 -15.04
C GLN A 536 -19.70 18.10 -15.53
N GLY A 537 -18.50 18.53 -15.89
CA GLY A 537 -17.44 17.59 -16.25
C GLY A 537 -16.05 18.14 -16.03
N VAL A 538 -15.09 17.22 -15.91
CA VAL A 538 -13.67 17.50 -15.70
C VAL A 538 -12.83 16.82 -16.78
N GLN A 539 -11.75 17.47 -17.20
CA GLN A 539 -10.82 17.00 -18.23
C GLN A 539 -9.71 16.11 -17.65
N PHE A 540 -9.43 16.27 -16.36
CA PHE A 540 -8.48 15.46 -15.60
C PHE A 540 -9.19 14.26 -14.96
N HIS A 541 -8.44 13.40 -14.26
CA HIS A 541 -8.94 12.17 -13.66
C HIS A 541 -9.00 12.29 -12.12
N PRO A 542 -10.19 12.51 -11.52
CA PRO A 542 -10.37 12.48 -10.07
C PRO A 542 -9.93 11.15 -9.45
N GLU A 543 -10.07 10.05 -10.16
CA GLU A 543 -9.74 8.71 -9.70
C GLU A 543 -8.25 8.36 -9.78
N SER A 544 -7.42 9.27 -10.31
CA SER A 544 -5.98 9.11 -10.34
C SER A 544 -5.38 9.28 -8.94
N ILE A 545 -4.40 8.44 -8.60
CA ILE A 545 -3.60 8.58 -7.38
C ILE A 545 -2.89 9.95 -7.27
N ILE A 546 -2.66 10.62 -8.41
CA ILE A 546 -2.06 11.96 -8.47
C ILE A 546 -3.05 13.02 -7.94
N THR A 547 -4.35 12.82 -8.15
CA THR A 547 -5.41 13.76 -7.75
C THR A 547 -5.83 13.49 -6.31
N THR A 548 -5.10 14.08 -5.35
CA THR A 548 -5.31 13.84 -3.90
C THR A 548 -6.72 14.14 -3.41
N GLU A 549 -7.40 15.10 -4.04
CA GLU A 549 -8.75 15.53 -3.64
C GLU A 549 -9.88 14.90 -4.48
N GLY A 550 -9.57 13.92 -5.33
CA GLY A 550 -10.54 13.40 -6.30
C GLY A 550 -11.74 12.67 -5.70
N LYS A 551 -11.56 11.98 -4.57
CA LYS A 551 -12.70 11.39 -3.82
C LYS A 551 -13.68 12.46 -3.32
N THR A 552 -13.22 13.67 -3.04
CA THR A 552 -14.09 14.79 -2.66
C THR A 552 -14.91 15.30 -3.84
N ILE A 553 -14.34 15.31 -5.06
CA ILE A 553 -15.08 15.63 -6.29
C ILE A 553 -16.24 14.65 -6.51
N VAL A 554 -15.97 13.34 -6.39
CA VAL A 554 -17.01 12.30 -6.52
C VAL A 554 -18.09 12.44 -5.43
N ARG A 555 -17.69 12.77 -4.20
CA ARG A 555 -18.64 13.06 -3.11
C ARG A 555 -19.53 14.26 -3.44
N ASN A 556 -18.98 15.33 -4.00
CA ASN A 556 -19.74 16.51 -4.38
C ASN A 556 -20.74 16.21 -5.49
N PHE A 557 -20.39 15.36 -6.46
CA PHE A 557 -21.35 14.86 -7.45
C PHE A 557 -22.51 14.09 -6.80
N ILE A 558 -22.24 13.19 -5.85
CA ILE A 558 -23.30 12.45 -5.14
C ILE A 558 -24.22 13.41 -4.38
N LYS A 559 -23.68 14.47 -3.75
CA LYS A 559 -24.50 15.51 -3.12
C LYS A 559 -25.40 16.25 -4.12
N LEU A 560 -24.93 16.50 -5.35
CA LEU A 560 -25.77 17.09 -6.41
C LEU A 560 -26.96 16.18 -6.76
N VAL A 561 -26.74 14.86 -6.77
CA VAL A 561 -27.80 13.85 -6.95
C VAL A 561 -28.82 13.91 -5.82
N GLU A 562 -28.37 13.88 -4.57
CA GLU A 562 -29.24 13.94 -3.39
C GLU A 562 -30.04 15.24 -3.30
N LYS A 563 -29.41 16.37 -3.64
CA LYS A 563 -30.07 17.68 -3.71
C LYS A 563 -31.16 17.68 -4.78
N LYS A 564 -30.89 17.12 -5.96
CA LYS A 564 -31.87 17.07 -7.05
C LYS A 564 -33.08 16.20 -6.72
N GLU A 565 -32.88 15.13 -5.96
CA GLU A 565 -33.99 14.31 -5.47
C GLU A 565 -34.81 15.05 -4.42
N SER A 566 -34.15 15.74 -3.49
CA SER A 566 -34.82 16.55 -2.47
C SER A 566 -35.70 17.64 -3.12
N GLU A 567 -35.23 18.27 -4.20
CA GLU A 567 -36.01 19.22 -5.02
C GLU A 567 -37.21 18.58 -5.76
N LYS A 568 -37.17 17.27 -6.05
CA LYS A 568 -38.31 16.56 -6.67
C LYS A 568 -39.36 16.12 -5.66
N LEU A 569 -38.96 15.98 -4.39
CA LEU A 569 -39.81 15.56 -3.27
C LEU A 569 -40.49 16.75 -2.56
N ALA A 570 -39.87 17.93 -2.61
CA ALA A 570 -40.43 19.21 -2.17
C ALA A 570 -41.38 19.80 -3.22
#